data_AF-A0A5J4TCQ2-F1
#
_entry.id   AF-A0A5J4TCQ2-F1
#
_cell.length_a   1.000
_cell.length_b   1.000
_cell.length_c   1.000
_cell.angle_alpha   90.00
_cell.angle_beta   90.00
_cell.angle_gamma   90.00
#
_symmetry.space_group_name_H-M   'P 1'
#
loop_
_entity.id
_entity.type
_entity.pdbx_description
1 polymer ?
#
loop_
_entity_poly.entity_id
_entity_poly.type
_entity_poly.pdbx_seq_one_letter_code
_entity_poly.pdbx_strand_id
1 'polypeptide(L)'
;MIISLGGHELLQKFGHVSNINICIFLQNISNIISRSVIQRIKRSIFWGAMVDESTDVSNVSQFITYVRFIENGEIITLFLDIRPLGSGGQTAFILHQTFIGMAQSYDLNIAFLAGMCVDGAASMVGIKTGLITRIKIDFPEVEPTHCVAHRFNLASEDSINNEDVNELKYAENTCLTL
;
A
#
# COMPACT_ATOMS: atom_id res chain seq x y z
N MET A 1 -7.51 1.59 -10.45
CA MET A 1 -7.53 2.00 -11.87
C MET A 1 -6.74 0.99 -12.71
N ILE A 2 -7.40 -0.05 -13.21
CA ILE A 2 -6.82 -0.91 -14.26
C ILE A 2 -7.01 -0.12 -15.55
N ILE A 3 -5.95 0.53 -16.03
CA ILE A 3 -5.96 1.20 -17.33
C ILE A 3 -6.31 0.13 -18.36
N SER A 4 -7.37 0.35 -19.13
CA SER A 4 -7.71 -0.46 -20.30
C SER A 4 -6.56 -0.37 -21.31
N LEU A 5 -5.58 -1.26 -21.16
CA LEU A 5 -4.42 -1.36 -22.06
C LEU A 5 -4.82 -1.84 -23.46
N GLY A 6 -6.05 -2.31 -23.65
CA GLY A 6 -6.60 -2.62 -24.98
C GLY A 6 -6.67 -1.42 -25.93
N GLY A 7 -6.57 -0.19 -25.41
CA GLY A 7 -6.57 1.04 -26.21
C GLY A 7 -5.20 1.51 -26.71
N HIS A 8 -4.08 0.91 -26.27
CA HIS A 8 -2.75 1.39 -26.62
C HIS A 8 -2.36 0.93 -28.04
N GLU A 9 -2.00 1.85 -28.95
CA GLU A 9 -1.73 1.59 -30.38
C GLU A 9 -0.73 0.44 -30.61
N LEU A 10 0.30 0.32 -29.75
CA LEU A 10 1.29 -0.75 -29.83
C LEU A 10 0.71 -2.16 -29.60
N LEU A 11 -0.37 -2.27 -28.82
CA LEU A 11 -1.05 -3.54 -28.52
C LEU A 11 -2.10 -3.89 -29.57
N GLN A 12 -2.70 -2.90 -30.23
CA GLN A 12 -3.64 -3.10 -31.34
C GLN A 12 -2.95 -3.63 -32.61
N LYS A 13 -1.65 -3.34 -32.77
CA LYS A 13 -0.86 -3.71 -33.95
C LYS A 13 -0.77 -5.23 -34.20
N PHE A 14 -1.07 -6.06 -33.21
CA PHE A 14 -0.93 -7.52 -33.28
C PHE A 14 -2.23 -8.28 -33.59
N GLY A 15 -3.36 -7.60 -33.83
CA GLY A 15 -4.60 -8.20 -34.38
C GLY A 15 -5.30 -9.29 -33.55
N HIS A 16 -4.66 -9.80 -32.49
CA HIS A 16 -5.14 -10.88 -31.64
C HIS A 16 -4.74 -10.64 -30.17
N VAL A 17 -5.28 -9.58 -29.57
CA VAL A 17 -5.13 -9.31 -28.13
C VAL A 17 -6.41 -9.72 -27.41
N SER A 18 -6.58 -11.01 -27.15
CA SER A 18 -7.58 -11.46 -26.20
C SER A 18 -7.29 -10.83 -24.83
N ASN A 19 -8.33 -10.51 -24.06
CA ASN A 19 -8.16 -9.99 -22.70
C ASN A 19 -7.27 -10.91 -21.84
N ILE A 20 -7.32 -12.23 -22.10
CA ILE A 20 -6.48 -13.23 -21.45
C ILE A 20 -4.99 -12.96 -21.72
N ASN A 21 -4.60 -12.73 -22.98
CA ASN A 21 -3.20 -12.48 -23.34
C ASN A 21 -2.68 -11.17 -22.73
N ILE A 22 -3.51 -10.12 -22.70
CA ILE A 22 -3.16 -8.84 -22.04
C ILE A 22 -2.92 -9.07 -20.54
N CYS A 23 -3.83 -9.77 -19.85
CA CYS A 23 -3.69 -10.06 -18.43
C CYS A 23 -2.43 -10.89 -18.13
N ILE A 24 -2.15 -11.91 -18.93
CA ILE A 24 -0.93 -12.73 -18.77
C ILE A 24 0.32 -11.87 -18.97
N PHE A 25 0.34 -11.01 -19.99
CA PHE A 25 1.47 -10.13 -20.24
C PHE A 25 1.72 -9.17 -19.07
N LEU A 26 0.67 -8.54 -18.55
CA LEU A 26 0.75 -7.66 -17.39
C LEU A 26 1.22 -8.40 -16.14
N GLN A 27 0.69 -9.62 -15.91
CA GLN A 27 1.12 -10.44 -14.78
C GLN A 27 2.61 -10.77 -14.86
N ASN A 28 3.13 -11.06 -16.06
CA ASN A 28 4.56 -11.32 -16.25
C ASN A 28 5.42 -10.08 -15.94
N ILE A 29 5.02 -8.91 -16.43
CA ILE A 29 5.72 -7.64 -16.12
C ILE A 29 5.70 -7.40 -14.60
N SER A 30 4.53 -7.51 -13.98
CA SER A 30 4.36 -7.36 -12.53
C SER A 30 5.29 -8.31 -11.77
N ASN A 31 5.29 -9.59 -12.13
CA ASN A 31 6.16 -10.60 -11.51
C ASN A 31 7.65 -10.26 -11.63
N ILE A 32 8.09 -9.74 -12.79
CA ILE A 32 9.49 -9.32 -13.00
C ILE A 32 9.83 -8.14 -12.09
N ILE A 33 8.97 -7.12 -12.04
CA ILE A 33 9.17 -5.93 -11.21
C ILE A 33 9.19 -6.33 -9.73
N SER A 34 8.19 -7.07 -9.25
CA SER A 34 8.13 -7.51 -7.85
C SER A 34 9.34 -8.35 -7.47
N ARG A 35 9.78 -9.29 -8.32
CA ARG A 35 11.02 -10.06 -8.07
C ARG A 35 12.25 -9.16 -7.96
N SER A 36 12.37 -8.16 -8.82
CA SER A 36 13.46 -7.19 -8.75
C SER A 36 13.43 -6.39 -7.45
N VAL A 37 12.25 -5.94 -7.01
CA VAL A 37 12.08 -5.22 -5.75
C VAL A 37 12.47 -6.12 -4.57
N ILE A 38 11.94 -7.34 -4.50
CA ILE A 38 12.25 -8.29 -3.41
C ILE A 38 13.73 -8.63 -3.34
N GLN A 39 14.39 -8.85 -4.48
CA GLN A 39 15.84 -9.09 -4.51
C GLN A 39 16.65 -7.91 -3.94
N ARG A 40 16.21 -6.68 -4.20
CA ARG A 40 16.86 -5.48 -3.64
C ARG A 40 16.64 -5.37 -2.14
N ILE A 41 15.41 -5.62 -1.66
CA ILE A 41 15.12 -5.66 -0.21
C ILE A 41 16.00 -6.70 0.48
N LYS A 42 16.08 -7.93 -0.08
CA LYS A 42 16.85 -9.04 0.52
C LYS A 42 18.37 -8.81 0.58
N ARG A 43 18.89 -7.84 -0.17
CA ARG A 43 20.29 -7.40 -0.06
C ARG A 43 20.51 -6.44 1.11
N SER A 44 19.45 -5.78 1.57
CA SER A 44 19.47 -4.99 2.80
C SER A 44 19.30 -5.89 4.01
N ILE A 45 19.99 -5.57 5.11
CA ILE A 45 19.80 -6.29 6.39
C ILE A 45 18.43 -5.98 6.97
N PHE A 46 18.04 -4.70 6.96
CA PHE A 46 16.78 -4.22 7.51
C PHE A 46 15.87 -3.68 6.42
N TRP A 47 14.57 -3.74 6.66
CA TRP A 47 13.57 -3.12 5.81
C TRP A 47 12.49 -2.47 6.68
N GLY A 48 11.75 -1.53 6.09
CA GLY A 48 10.58 -0.91 6.67
C GLY A 48 9.39 -1.08 5.74
N ALA A 49 8.19 -1.03 6.31
CA ALA A 49 6.95 -1.06 5.55
C ALA A 49 6.21 0.28 5.70
N MET A 50 5.60 0.77 4.65
CA MET A 50 4.59 1.81 4.73
C MET A 50 3.29 1.21 4.23
N VAL A 51 2.29 1.18 5.09
CA VAL A 51 1.01 0.52 4.84
C VAL A 51 -0.08 1.56 4.85
N ASP A 52 -0.96 1.48 3.87
CA ASP A 52 -2.13 2.33 3.76
C ASP A 52 -3.34 1.49 3.37
N GLU A 53 -4.53 2.04 3.64
CA GLU A 53 -5.79 1.44 3.25
C GLU A 53 -6.55 2.36 2.29
N SER A 54 -7.16 1.77 1.27
CA SER A 54 -7.99 2.51 0.32
C SER A 54 -9.15 1.65 -0.13
N THR A 55 -10.30 2.25 -0.40
CA THR A 55 -11.45 1.54 -0.94
C THR A 55 -11.53 1.77 -2.45
N ASP A 56 -11.59 0.69 -3.23
CA ASP A 56 -11.69 0.79 -4.68
C ASP A 56 -13.12 1.10 -5.16
N VAL A 57 -13.27 1.33 -6.47
CA VAL A 57 -14.56 1.64 -7.12
C VAL A 57 -15.62 0.53 -7.00
N SER A 58 -15.21 -0.67 -6.59
CA SER A 58 -16.11 -1.82 -6.32
C SER A 58 -16.45 -1.95 -4.84
N ASN A 59 -16.12 -0.94 -4.03
CA ASN A 59 -16.28 -0.92 -2.57
C ASN A 59 -15.50 -2.04 -1.85
N VAL A 60 -14.39 -2.48 -2.43
CA VAL A 60 -13.49 -3.44 -1.79
C VAL A 60 -12.33 -2.67 -1.17
N SER A 61 -12.13 -2.84 0.14
CA SER A 61 -10.98 -2.30 0.84
C SER A 61 -9.69 -3.01 0.40
N GLN A 62 -8.66 -2.22 0.17
CA GLN A 62 -7.37 -2.61 -0.38
C GLN A 62 -6.28 -2.26 0.62
N PHE A 63 -5.35 -3.20 0.81
CA PHE A 63 -4.16 -3.04 1.63
C PHE A 63 -2.97 -2.74 0.73
N ILE A 64 -2.45 -1.53 0.83
CA ILE A 64 -1.38 -1.03 -0.03
C ILE A 64 -0.06 -1.09 0.74
N THR A 65 0.95 -1.74 0.17
CA THR A 65 2.28 -1.84 0.81
C THR A 65 3.34 -1.17 -0.04
N TYR A 66 4.05 -0.23 0.57
CA TYR A 66 5.36 0.24 0.14
C TYR A 66 6.44 -0.31 1.07
N VAL A 67 7.64 -0.47 0.54
CA VAL A 67 8.82 -0.93 1.28
C VAL A 67 9.89 0.14 1.26
N ARG A 68 10.63 0.24 2.35
CA ARG A 68 11.73 1.18 2.54
C ARG A 68 12.97 0.44 2.99
N PHE A 69 14.09 0.57 2.30
CA PHE A 69 15.33 -0.15 2.64
C PHE A 69 16.56 0.66 2.21
N ILE A 70 17.75 0.23 2.64
CA ILE A 70 19.01 0.89 2.28
C ILE A 70 19.66 0.12 1.13
N GLU A 71 20.02 0.82 0.07
CA GLU A 71 20.79 0.30 -1.05
C GLU A 71 21.89 1.30 -1.39
N ASN A 72 23.15 0.85 -1.41
CA ASN A 72 24.32 1.69 -1.71
C ASN A 72 24.43 2.98 -0.85
N GLY A 73 23.99 2.91 0.41
CA GLY A 73 24.02 4.05 1.34
C GLY A 73 22.85 5.03 1.19
N GLU A 74 21.94 4.78 0.24
CA GLU A 74 20.73 5.60 0.04
C GLU A 74 19.49 4.89 0.55
N ILE A 75 18.52 5.68 0.99
CA ILE A 75 17.22 5.17 1.42
C ILE A 75 16.31 5.10 0.20
N ILE A 76 15.88 3.89 -0.13
CA ILE A 76 15.02 3.60 -1.28
C ILE A 76 13.62 3.29 -0.77
N THR A 77 12.60 3.91 -1.38
CA THR A 77 11.18 3.59 -1.16
C THR A 77 10.57 3.11 -2.46
N LEU A 78 9.94 1.93 -2.45
CA LEU A 78 9.31 1.35 -3.63
C LEU A 78 7.94 0.78 -3.30
N PHE A 79 7.03 0.86 -4.26
CA PHE A 79 5.77 0.13 -4.22
C PHE A 79 6.05 -1.38 -4.28
N LEU A 80 5.38 -2.16 -3.44
CA LEU A 80 5.48 -3.61 -3.45
C LEU A 80 4.23 -4.27 -4.04
N ASP A 81 3.09 -4.11 -3.38
CA ASP A 81 1.83 -4.71 -3.83
C ASP A 81 0.57 -4.05 -3.24
N ILE A 82 -0.57 -4.50 -3.76
CA ILE A 82 -1.91 -4.22 -3.26
C ILE A 82 -2.60 -5.55 -3.02
N ARG A 83 -3.29 -5.70 -1.87
CA ARG A 83 -4.05 -6.90 -1.55
C ARG A 83 -5.47 -6.56 -1.13
N PRO A 84 -6.49 -7.25 -1.67
CA PRO A 84 -7.86 -7.06 -1.22
C PRO A 84 -8.01 -7.58 0.21
N LEU A 85 -8.66 -6.80 1.07
CA LEU A 85 -8.98 -7.17 2.45
C LEU A 85 -10.24 -8.06 2.55
N GLY A 86 -10.94 -8.25 1.42
CA GLY A 86 -12.15 -9.07 1.33
C GLY A 86 -13.33 -8.48 2.10
N SER A 87 -14.38 -9.29 2.27
CA SER A 87 -15.64 -8.87 2.90
C SER A 87 -15.54 -8.63 4.41
N GLY A 88 -14.46 -9.05 5.06
CA GLY A 88 -14.21 -8.80 6.48
C GLY A 88 -13.76 -7.36 6.78
N GLY A 89 -13.44 -6.57 5.75
CA GLY A 89 -13.12 -5.16 5.86
C GLY A 89 -11.79 -4.86 6.58
N GLN A 90 -11.70 -3.65 7.11
CA GLN A 90 -10.45 -3.03 7.58
C GLN A 90 -10.16 -3.29 9.07
N THR A 91 -10.58 -4.43 9.60
CA THR A 91 -10.31 -4.73 11.01
C THR A 91 -8.82 -4.95 11.24
N ALA A 92 -8.32 -4.54 12.39
CA ALA A 92 -6.90 -4.69 12.73
C ALA A 92 -6.39 -6.13 12.64
N PHE A 93 -7.26 -7.12 12.87
CA PHE A 93 -6.95 -8.53 12.71
C PHE A 93 -6.69 -8.90 11.24
N ILE A 94 -7.55 -8.45 10.32
CA ILE A 94 -7.42 -8.73 8.89
C ILE A 94 -6.21 -7.98 8.32
N LEU A 95 -5.99 -6.73 8.73
CA LEU A 95 -4.79 -5.97 8.36
C LEU A 95 -3.52 -6.71 8.79
N HIS A 96 -3.49 -7.24 10.02
CA HIS A 96 -2.37 -8.03 10.51
C HIS A 96 -2.17 -9.31 9.69
N GLN A 97 -3.23 -10.10 9.48
CA GLN A 97 -3.13 -11.31 8.66
C GLN A 97 -2.66 -11.02 7.23
N THR A 98 -3.14 -9.93 6.64
CA THR A 98 -2.77 -9.51 5.29
C THR A 98 -1.29 -9.13 5.23
N PHE A 99 -0.79 -8.39 6.22
CA PHE A 99 0.62 -8.03 6.33
C PHE A 99 1.52 -9.26 6.52
N ILE A 100 1.17 -10.17 7.43
CA ILE A 100 1.94 -11.41 7.66
C ILE A 100 1.93 -12.28 6.41
N GLY A 101 0.77 -12.47 5.77
CA GLY A 101 0.65 -13.22 4.52
C GLY A 101 1.43 -12.58 3.37
N MET A 102 1.56 -11.25 3.35
CA MET A 102 2.41 -10.52 2.43
C MET A 102 3.88 -10.84 2.64
N ALA A 103 4.37 -10.66 3.86
CA ALA A 103 5.75 -10.98 4.19
C ALA A 103 6.09 -12.44 3.87
N GLN A 104 5.20 -13.39 4.20
CA GLN A 104 5.37 -14.81 3.88
C GLN A 104 5.43 -15.07 2.37
N SER A 105 4.54 -14.48 1.58
CA SER A 105 4.49 -14.73 0.13
C SER A 105 5.73 -14.24 -0.63
N TYR A 106 6.41 -13.22 -0.11
CA TYR A 106 7.66 -12.71 -0.65
C TYR A 106 8.91 -13.23 0.07
N ASP A 107 8.72 -14.08 1.08
CA ASP A 107 9.78 -14.59 1.94
C ASP A 107 10.62 -13.43 2.53
N LEU A 108 9.92 -12.42 3.07
CA LEU A 108 10.48 -11.32 3.82
C LEU A 108 10.43 -11.65 5.31
N ASN A 109 11.60 -11.65 5.96
CA ASN A 109 11.68 -11.92 7.37
C ASN A 109 11.31 -10.67 8.19
N ILE A 110 10.22 -10.77 8.95
CA ILE A 110 9.69 -9.69 9.78
C ILE A 110 10.62 -9.40 10.98
N ALA A 111 11.46 -10.35 11.40
CA ALA A 111 12.48 -10.09 12.43
C ALA A 111 13.47 -8.98 12.02
N PHE A 112 13.58 -8.67 10.73
CA PHE A 112 14.38 -7.56 10.20
C PHE A 112 13.55 -6.33 9.81
N LEU A 113 12.27 -6.29 10.18
CA LEU A 113 11.42 -5.12 10.02
C LEU A 113 11.84 -4.07 11.06
N ALA A 114 12.49 -3.01 10.61
CA ALA A 114 12.97 -1.93 11.49
C ALA A 114 11.84 -0.96 11.87
N GLY A 115 10.84 -0.78 11.01
CA GLY A 115 9.76 0.17 11.29
C GLY A 115 8.59 0.07 10.34
N MET A 116 7.46 0.62 10.78
CA MET A 116 6.22 0.66 10.02
C MET A 116 5.63 2.06 9.99
N CYS A 117 5.35 2.59 8.81
CA CYS A 117 4.59 3.82 8.63
C CYS A 117 3.12 3.47 8.35
N VAL A 118 2.20 4.00 9.14
CA VAL A 118 0.75 3.73 8.99
C VAL A 118 -0.07 5.00 9.18
N ASP A 119 -1.32 5.01 8.74
CA ASP A 119 -2.27 6.08 9.09
C ASP A 119 -2.64 6.07 10.59
N GLY A 120 -3.46 7.04 11.00
CA GLY A 120 -3.90 7.22 12.38
C GLY A 120 -5.14 6.45 12.80
N ALA A 121 -5.68 5.60 11.93
CA ALA A 121 -6.91 4.88 12.20
C ALA A 121 -6.74 3.93 13.38
N ALA A 122 -7.79 3.75 14.17
CA ALA A 122 -7.77 2.86 15.34
C ALA A 122 -7.43 1.40 14.96
N SER A 123 -7.75 0.99 13.73
CA SER A 123 -7.38 -0.32 13.18
C SER A 123 -5.87 -0.46 12.92
N MET A 124 -5.16 0.64 12.66
CA MET A 124 -3.71 0.66 12.44
C MET A 124 -2.92 0.84 13.74
N VAL A 125 -3.22 1.90 14.49
CA VAL A 125 -2.41 2.35 15.66
C VAL A 125 -3.10 2.14 17.01
N GLY A 126 -4.31 1.58 17.04
CA GLY A 126 -5.09 1.42 18.27
C GLY A 126 -4.35 0.60 19.34
N ILE A 127 -4.16 1.19 20.52
CA ILE A 127 -3.31 0.65 21.61
C ILE A 127 -3.61 -0.81 21.97
N LYS A 128 -4.88 -1.23 21.92
CA LYS A 128 -5.30 -2.58 22.34
C LYS A 128 -5.25 -3.62 21.23
N THR A 129 -5.58 -3.23 20.00
CA THR A 129 -5.91 -4.19 18.94
C THR A 129 -5.36 -3.83 17.57
N GLY A 130 -4.78 -2.64 17.39
CA GLY A 130 -4.30 -2.13 16.10
C GLY A 130 -3.24 -3.02 15.45
N LEU A 131 -3.07 -2.89 14.14
CA LEU A 131 -2.04 -3.58 13.36
C LEU A 131 -0.67 -3.48 14.04
N ILE A 132 -0.24 -2.26 14.38
CA ILE A 132 1.05 -2.01 15.03
C ILE A 132 1.13 -2.73 16.38
N THR A 133 0.09 -2.61 17.21
CA THR A 133 0.04 -3.31 18.51
C THR A 133 0.23 -4.81 18.32
N ARG A 134 -0.43 -5.40 17.32
CA ARG A 134 -0.33 -6.84 17.04
C ARG A 134 1.07 -7.24 16.60
N ILE A 135 1.69 -6.48 15.69
CA ILE A 135 3.06 -6.75 15.23
C ILE A 135 4.06 -6.65 16.39
N LYS A 136 3.90 -5.63 17.26
CA LYS A 136 4.81 -5.42 18.40
C LYS A 136 4.70 -6.47 19.52
N ILE A 137 3.67 -7.33 19.52
CA ILE A 137 3.61 -8.48 20.44
C ILE A 137 4.75 -9.45 20.15
N ASP A 138 4.99 -9.72 18.86
CA ASP A 138 6.03 -10.66 18.42
C ASP A 138 7.35 -9.97 18.08
N PHE A 139 7.31 -8.70 17.67
CA PHE A 139 8.47 -7.90 17.24
C PHE A 139 8.49 -6.53 17.93
N PRO A 140 8.84 -6.48 19.24
CA PRO A 140 8.74 -5.26 20.04
C PRO A 140 9.65 -4.11 19.56
N GLU A 141 10.72 -4.43 18.83
CA GLU A 141 11.69 -3.48 18.28
C GLU A 141 11.17 -2.70 17.06
N VAL A 142 10.05 -3.11 16.47
CA VAL A 142 9.45 -2.40 15.34
C VAL A 142 9.02 -1.00 15.77
N GLU A 143 9.56 0.02 15.11
CA GLU A 143 9.22 1.41 15.40
C GLU A 143 8.07 1.91 14.49
N PRO A 144 6.90 2.25 15.06
CA PRO A 144 5.82 2.83 14.30
C PRO A 144 6.05 4.31 14.03
N THR A 145 5.72 4.77 12.84
CA THR A 145 5.67 6.19 12.49
C THR A 145 4.31 6.49 11.89
N HIS A 146 3.73 7.63 12.25
CA HIS A 146 2.48 8.06 11.66
C HIS A 146 2.72 8.65 10.26
N CYS A 147 1.87 8.33 9.30
CA CYS A 147 1.97 8.84 7.94
C CYS A 147 1.91 10.38 7.94
N VAL A 148 2.98 11.01 7.45
CA VAL A 148 3.13 12.47 7.41
C VAL A 148 2.10 13.10 6.48
N ALA A 149 1.78 12.44 5.36
CA ALA A 149 0.75 12.92 4.43
C ALA A 149 -0.63 12.97 5.11
N HIS A 150 -1.03 11.90 5.80
CA HIS A 150 -2.28 11.90 6.58
C HIS A 150 -2.29 12.96 7.68
N ARG A 151 -1.18 13.13 8.42
CA ARG A 151 -1.09 14.21 9.43
C ARG A 151 -1.20 15.59 8.83
N PHE A 152 -0.58 15.81 7.68
CA PHE A 152 -0.63 17.09 6.98
C PHE A 152 -2.05 17.37 6.48
N ASN A 153 -2.74 16.36 5.93
CA ASN A 153 -4.13 16.49 5.53
C ASN A 153 -5.03 16.88 6.71
N LEU A 154 -4.95 16.13 7.83
CA LEU A 154 -5.72 16.42 9.04
C LEU A 154 -5.40 17.81 9.60
N ALA A 155 -4.12 18.18 9.68
CA ALA A 155 -3.74 19.52 10.15
C ALA A 155 -4.26 20.63 9.24
N SER A 156 -4.32 20.39 7.92
CA SER A 156 -4.88 21.34 6.96
C SER A 156 -6.39 21.45 7.15
N GLU A 157 -7.11 20.33 7.27
CA GLU A 157 -8.55 20.32 7.55
C GLU A 157 -8.88 21.04 8.86
N ASP A 158 -8.11 20.79 9.93
CA ASP A 158 -8.30 21.43 11.24
C ASP A 158 -8.02 22.94 11.24
N SER A 159 -7.16 23.42 10.34
CA SER A 159 -6.73 24.83 10.29
C SER A 159 -7.64 25.71 9.44
N ILE A 160 -8.57 25.13 8.68
CA ILE A 160 -9.38 25.82 7.68
C ILE A 160 -10.81 26.04 8.23
N ASN A 161 -11.40 27.21 7.96
CA ASN A 161 -12.78 27.48 8.34
C ASN A 161 -13.74 26.57 7.55
N ASN A 162 -14.85 26.15 8.16
CA ASN A 162 -15.80 25.19 7.55
C ASN A 162 -16.29 25.58 6.14
N GLU A 163 -16.32 26.87 5.80
CA GLU A 163 -16.71 27.34 4.46
C GLU A 163 -15.68 26.98 3.39
N ASP A 164 -14.39 27.19 3.66
CA ASP A 164 -13.28 26.89 2.76
C ASP A 164 -13.04 25.37 2.62
N VAL A 165 -13.36 24.58 3.66
CA VAL A 165 -13.32 23.10 3.61
C VAL A 165 -14.33 22.56 2.57
N ASN A 166 -15.47 23.24 2.37
CA ASN A 166 -16.46 22.79 1.39
C ASN A 166 -15.95 22.92 -0.05
N GLU A 167 -15.19 23.96 -0.37
CA GLU A 167 -14.58 24.13 -1.69
C GLU A 167 -13.50 23.08 -1.95
N LEU A 168 -12.68 22.75 -0.93
CA LEU A 168 -11.69 21.69 -1.02
C LEU A 168 -12.34 20.31 -1.20
N LYS A 169 -13.40 20.01 -0.43
CA LYS A 169 -14.19 18.78 -0.62
C LYS A 169 -14.86 18.73 -1.99
N TYR A 170 -15.33 19.86 -2.51
CA TYR A 170 -15.87 19.93 -3.86
C TYR A 170 -14.79 19.62 -4.91
N ALA A 171 -13.60 20.20 -4.77
CA ALA A 171 -12.46 19.92 -5.64
C ALA A 171 -12.00 18.46 -5.55
N GLU A 172 -11.90 17.90 -4.34
CA GLU A 172 -11.57 16.49 -4.10
C GLU A 172 -12.60 15.56 -4.77
N ASN A 173 -13.90 15.78 -4.55
CA ASN A 173 -14.96 15.01 -5.19
C ASN A 173 -14.94 15.14 -6.73
N THR A 174 -14.56 16.30 -7.25
CA THR A 174 -14.40 16.50 -8.70
C THR A 174 -13.22 15.69 -9.23
N CYS A 175 -12.09 15.66 -8.51
CA CYS A 175 -10.94 14.84 -8.86
C CYS A 175 -11.21 13.33 -8.74
N LEU A 176 -12.04 12.90 -7.78
CA LEU A 176 -12.42 11.50 -7.58
C LEU A 176 -13.43 10.98 -8.63
N THR A 177 -14.08 11.89 -9.37
CA THR A 177 -15.07 11.55 -10.42
C THR A 177 -14.51 11.62 -11.84
N LEU A 178 -13.24 12.03 -12.00
CA LEU A 178 -12.46 11.95 -13.25
C LEU A 178 -11.76 10.59 -13.38
#